data_AF-A0A662VYL5-F1
#
_entry.id   AF-A0A662VYL5-F1
#
_cell.length_a   1.000
_cell.length_b   1.000
_cell.length_c   1.000
_cell.angle_alpha   90.00
_cell.angle_beta   90.00
_cell.angle_gamma   90.00
#
_symmetry.space_group_name_H-M   'P 1'
#
loop_
_entity.id
_entity.type
_entity.pdbx_description
1 polymer ?
#
loop_
_entity_poly.entity_id
_entity_poly.type
_entity_poly.pdbx_seq_one_letter_code
_entity_poly.pdbx_strand_id
1 'polypeptide(L)'
;MVRNMTEKEYLNKDLELKLLQELDENEAEMYGRKCAICGKRQFMFVLPPKEVEIELWMWYRKCWKCGKETPVLWTSPHSVVGEFNVDPVSFEELPKKISEIYPFFKLTFSKTMGENVYGNVCINCGAYQGNWFVWEELLEIAYEPSKIAEKRRISLTDQERLERAFPEEVLNLEKHHISYDPEKFVFCV
;
A
#
# COMPACT_ATOMS: atom_id res chain seq x y z
N MET A 1 19.10 -17.57 14.06
CA MET A 1 18.45 -18.40 13.02
C MET A 1 16.95 -18.20 13.14
N VAL A 2 16.41 -17.25 12.37
CA VAL A 2 14.96 -17.01 12.30
C VAL A 2 14.37 -18.13 11.45
N ARG A 3 13.41 -18.89 12.00
CA ARG A 3 12.69 -19.90 11.24
C ARG A 3 11.88 -19.16 10.16
N ASN A 4 12.25 -19.35 8.90
CA ASN A 4 11.40 -18.98 7.77
C ASN A 4 10.13 -19.85 7.84
N MET A 5 9.07 -19.28 8.40
CA MET A 5 7.72 -19.82 8.33
C MET A 5 7.25 -19.74 6.88
N THR A 6 6.78 -20.86 6.32
CA THR A 6 6.28 -20.91 4.94
C THR A 6 5.00 -20.08 4.79
N GLU A 7 4.78 -19.44 3.63
CA GLU A 7 3.60 -18.59 3.32
C GLU A 7 2.24 -19.21 3.71
N LYS A 8 2.14 -20.55 3.69
CA LYS A 8 0.96 -21.31 4.15
C LYS A 8 0.62 -21.17 5.64
N GLU A 9 1.54 -20.70 6.48
CA GLU A 9 1.28 -20.48 7.91
C GLU A 9 0.72 -19.10 8.22
N TYR A 10 0.65 -18.19 7.23
CA TYR A 10 0.20 -16.81 7.46
C TYR A 10 -1.29 -16.58 7.22
N LEU A 11 -1.89 -17.29 6.26
CA LEU A 11 -3.34 -17.27 6.01
C LEU A 11 -4.02 -18.37 6.84
N ASN A 12 -4.65 -18.01 7.96
CA ASN A 12 -5.53 -18.92 8.69
C ASN A 12 -6.99 -18.73 8.23
N LYS A 13 -7.87 -19.68 8.58
CA LYS A 13 -9.28 -19.65 8.16
C LYS A 13 -10.01 -18.37 8.59
N ASP A 14 -9.66 -17.81 9.74
CA ASP A 14 -10.29 -16.61 10.26
C ASP A 14 -9.87 -15.36 9.47
N LEU A 15 -8.61 -15.28 9.06
CA LEU A 15 -8.09 -14.21 8.22
C LEU A 15 -8.66 -14.30 6.80
N GLU A 16 -8.72 -15.50 6.22
CA GLU A 16 -9.34 -15.71 4.91
C GLU A 16 -10.81 -15.28 4.91
N LEU A 17 -11.57 -15.62 5.96
CA LEU A 17 -12.97 -15.19 6.09
C LEU A 17 -13.11 -13.67 6.18
N LYS A 18 -12.21 -13.00 6.92
CA LYS A 18 -12.21 -11.53 6.99
C LYS A 18 -11.92 -10.91 5.64
N LEU A 19 -10.87 -11.36 4.94
CA LEU A 19 -10.52 -10.83 3.62
C LEU A 19 -11.66 -11.04 2.60
N LEU A 20 -12.35 -12.18 2.66
CA LEU A 20 -13.53 -12.45 1.83
C LEU A 20 -14.69 -11.47 2.08
N GLN A 21 -14.83 -10.94 3.29
CA GLN A 21 -15.89 -9.97 3.63
C GLN A 21 -15.60 -8.58 3.07
N GLU A 22 -14.34 -8.28 2.76
CA GLU A 22 -13.89 -6.99 2.22
C GLU A 22 -13.90 -6.97 0.68
N LEU A 23 -14.03 -8.13 0.02
CA LEU A 23 -14.08 -8.22 -1.44
C LEU A 23 -15.39 -7.63 -1.99
N ASP A 24 -15.31 -6.98 -3.16
CA ASP A 24 -16.51 -6.63 -3.91
C ASP A 24 -17.15 -7.87 -4.57
N GLU A 25 -18.37 -7.70 -5.14
CA GLU A 25 -19.10 -8.82 -5.74
C GLU A 25 -18.32 -9.51 -6.88
N ASN A 26 -17.59 -8.76 -7.70
CA ASN A 26 -16.81 -9.31 -8.80
C ASN A 26 -15.57 -10.05 -8.28
N GLU A 27 -14.87 -9.46 -7.32
CA GLU A 27 -13.69 -10.07 -6.69
C GLU A 27 -14.06 -11.36 -5.95
N ALA A 28 -15.20 -11.37 -5.24
CA ALA A 28 -15.72 -12.54 -4.56
C ALA A 28 -16.10 -13.66 -5.56
N GLU A 29 -16.76 -13.32 -6.67
CA GLU A 29 -17.04 -14.27 -7.75
C GLU A 29 -15.76 -14.86 -8.33
N MET A 30 -14.77 -14.00 -8.63
CA MET A 30 -13.46 -14.41 -9.12
C MET A 30 -12.76 -15.35 -8.15
N TYR A 31 -12.70 -15.00 -6.87
CA TYR A 31 -12.08 -15.83 -5.84
C TYR A 31 -12.76 -17.20 -5.69
N GLY A 32 -14.08 -17.25 -5.92
CA GLY A 32 -14.88 -18.48 -5.91
C GLY A 32 -14.55 -19.46 -7.05
N ARG A 33 -13.85 -19.02 -8.10
CA ARG A 33 -13.59 -19.85 -9.28
C ARG A 33 -12.71 -21.05 -8.97
N LYS A 34 -13.17 -22.21 -9.42
CA LYS A 34 -12.47 -23.49 -9.31
C LYS A 34 -12.25 -24.07 -10.69
N CYS A 35 -11.14 -24.77 -10.84
CA CYS A 35 -10.89 -25.57 -12.03
C CYS A 35 -11.98 -26.64 -12.20
N ALA A 36 -12.62 -26.68 -13.36
CA ALA A 36 -13.67 -27.66 -13.67
C ALA A 36 -13.16 -29.12 -13.68
N ILE A 37 -11.86 -29.35 -13.88
CA ILE A 37 -11.26 -30.69 -13.95
C ILE A 37 -10.83 -31.19 -12.57
N CYS A 38 -10.04 -30.40 -11.83
CA CYS A 38 -9.43 -30.85 -10.57
C CYS A 38 -10.07 -30.25 -9.31
N GLY A 39 -11.01 -29.31 -9.46
CA GLY A 39 -11.70 -28.65 -8.35
C GLY A 39 -10.83 -27.69 -7.52
N LYS A 40 -9.55 -27.49 -7.86
CA LYS A 40 -8.66 -26.54 -7.18
C LYS A 40 -9.09 -25.10 -7.46
N ARG A 41 -8.95 -24.22 -6.46
CA ARG A 41 -9.19 -22.78 -6.62
C ARG A 41 -8.20 -22.18 -7.61
N GLN A 42 -8.69 -21.28 -8.46
CA GLN A 42 -7.88 -20.59 -9.45
C GLN A 42 -7.19 -19.35 -8.89
N PHE A 43 -7.73 -18.79 -7.82
CA PHE A 43 -7.24 -17.59 -7.17
C PHE A 43 -6.83 -17.88 -5.73
N MET A 44 -5.82 -17.17 -5.25
CA MET A 44 -5.44 -17.13 -3.84
C MET A 44 -5.19 -15.69 -3.42
N PHE A 45 -5.35 -15.41 -2.12
CA PHE A 45 -4.94 -14.12 -1.58
C PHE A 45 -3.42 -14.03 -1.56
N VAL A 46 -2.89 -12.98 -2.19
CA VAL A 46 -1.53 -12.54 -1.99
C VAL A 46 -1.52 -11.68 -0.74
N LEU A 47 -0.79 -12.11 0.27
CA LEU A 47 -0.64 -11.36 1.51
C LEU A 47 0.64 -10.51 1.44
N PRO A 48 0.59 -9.24 1.87
CA PRO A 48 1.81 -8.46 2.03
C PRO A 48 2.70 -9.05 3.13
N PRO A 49 4.01 -8.70 3.15
CA PRO A 49 4.93 -9.17 4.17
C PRO A 49 4.41 -8.94 5.60
N LYS A 50 4.75 -9.86 6.52
CA LYS A 50 4.36 -9.77 7.94
C LYS A 50 4.87 -8.50 8.62
N GLU A 51 6.01 -8.01 8.17
CA GLU A 51 6.63 -6.80 8.68
C GLU A 51 6.84 -5.88 7.48
N VAL A 52 6.19 -4.72 7.51
CA VAL A 52 6.36 -3.66 6.52
C VAL A 52 6.84 -2.43 7.26
N GLU A 53 8.00 -1.94 6.87
CA GLU A 53 8.53 -0.65 7.30
C GLU A 53 8.34 0.37 6.19
N ILE A 54 7.76 1.51 6.55
CA ILE A 54 7.66 2.69 5.70
C ILE A 54 8.76 3.65 6.12
N GLU A 55 9.62 4.03 5.18
CA GLU A 55 10.65 5.03 5.40
C GLU A 55 10.08 6.42 5.08
N LEU A 56 10.20 7.35 6.01
CA LEU A 56 9.84 8.76 5.87
C LEU A 56 11.11 9.56 5.62
N TRP A 57 11.08 10.44 4.63
CA TRP A 57 12.13 11.41 4.35
C TRP A 57 11.63 12.80 4.70
N MET A 58 12.43 13.53 5.47
CA MET A 58 12.18 14.93 5.79
C MET A 58 13.27 15.80 5.17
N TRP A 59 12.86 16.90 4.56
CA TRP A 59 13.76 17.92 4.01
C TRP A 59 13.17 19.30 4.21
N TYR A 60 13.97 20.32 3.91
CA TYR A 60 13.56 21.72 4.03
C TYR A 60 13.27 22.32 2.66
N ARG A 61 12.21 23.13 2.59
CA ARG A 61 11.88 23.93 1.40
C ARG A 61 11.48 25.35 1.80
N LYS A 62 11.46 26.27 0.82
CA LYS A 62 10.88 27.60 1.01
C LYS A 62 9.36 27.52 0.95
N CYS A 63 8.69 28.12 1.94
CA CYS A 63 7.24 28.23 1.95
C CYS A 63 6.76 29.15 0.84
N TRP A 64 5.84 28.66 -0.01
CA TRP A 64 5.28 29.44 -1.12
C TRP A 64 4.57 30.73 -0.69
N LYS A 65 4.06 30.77 0.55
CA LYS A 65 3.31 31.93 1.08
C LYS A 65 4.20 32.99 1.74
N CYS A 66 5.13 32.58 2.60
CA CYS A 66 5.93 33.50 3.41
C CYS A 66 7.42 33.53 3.07
N GLY A 67 7.89 32.67 2.16
CA GLY A 67 9.29 32.59 1.72
C GLY A 67 10.28 32.00 2.73
N LYS A 68 9.88 31.85 4.00
CA LYS A 68 10.73 31.25 5.04
C LYS A 68 10.86 29.74 4.85
N GLU A 69 11.99 29.21 5.28
CA GLU A 69 12.26 27.78 5.27
C GLU A 69 11.32 27.04 6.23
N THR A 70 10.85 25.87 5.81
CA THR A 70 10.00 24.98 6.61
C THR A 70 10.32 23.52 6.30
N PRO A 71 10.29 22.63 7.31
CA PRO A 71 10.38 21.21 7.04
C PRO A 71 9.10 20.74 6.32
N VAL A 72 9.29 19.76 5.46
CA VAL A 72 8.25 18.93 4.85
C VAL A 72 8.71 17.48 4.87
N LEU A 73 7.77 16.55 4.83
CA LEU A 73 8.06 15.13 4.71
C LEU A 73 7.22 14.47 3.63
N TRP A 74 7.74 13.35 3.14
CA TRP A 74 7.01 12.37 2.37
C TRP A 74 7.55 10.97 2.68
N THR A 75 6.82 9.95 2.27
CA THR A 75 7.31 8.57 2.26
C THR A 75 8.40 8.40 1.18
N SER A 76 9.38 7.54 1.44
CA SER A 76 10.43 7.21 0.48
C SER A 76 9.81 6.57 -0.76
N PRO A 77 10.33 6.84 -1.98
CA PRO A 77 9.90 6.14 -3.20
C PRO A 77 10.16 4.63 -3.14
N HIS A 78 10.96 4.15 -2.19
CA HIS A 78 11.22 2.73 -1.96
C HIS A 78 10.23 2.07 -0.99
N SER A 79 9.32 2.83 -0.38
CA SER A 79 8.29 2.29 0.52
C SER A 79 7.12 1.76 -0.30
N VAL A 80 7.09 0.44 -0.51
CA VAL A 80 6.12 -0.26 -1.36
C VAL A 80 5.37 -1.33 -0.57
N VAL A 81 4.06 -1.42 -0.75
CA VAL A 81 3.19 -2.46 -0.15
C VAL A 81 2.26 -3.01 -1.20
N GLY A 82 2.31 -4.33 -1.42
CA GLY A 82 1.48 -4.99 -2.44
C GLY A 82 1.69 -4.40 -3.84
N GLU A 83 2.94 -4.10 -4.20
CA GLU A 83 3.37 -3.47 -5.47
C GLU A 83 3.08 -1.96 -5.63
N PHE A 84 2.42 -1.32 -4.68
CA PHE A 84 2.13 0.11 -4.75
C PHE A 84 3.01 0.94 -3.82
N ASN A 85 3.45 2.10 -4.31
CA ASN A 85 4.03 3.14 -3.46
C ASN A 85 3.03 3.54 -2.37
N VAL A 86 3.55 3.67 -1.15
CA VAL A 86 2.79 4.17 -0.01
C VAL A 86 3.00 5.65 0.09
N ASP A 87 1.93 6.43 0.11
CA ASP A 87 1.92 7.85 0.45
C ASP A 87 1.63 8.03 1.95
N PRO A 88 1.96 9.19 2.55
CA PRO A 88 1.66 9.49 3.96
C PRO A 88 0.19 9.36 4.35
N VAL A 89 -0.72 9.33 3.37
CA VAL A 89 -2.18 9.24 3.54
C VAL A 89 -2.77 7.94 2.99
N SER A 90 -1.95 6.96 2.62
CA SER A 90 -2.42 5.70 2.02
C SER A 90 -3.17 4.77 2.98
N PHE A 91 -3.08 5.00 4.29
CA PHE A 91 -3.74 4.20 5.32
C PHE A 91 -4.37 5.12 6.35
N GLU A 92 -5.40 4.67 7.07
CA GLU A 92 -6.14 5.51 8.01
C GLU A 92 -5.29 5.99 9.20
N GLU A 93 -4.47 5.09 9.76
CA GLU A 93 -3.69 5.36 10.98
C GLU A 93 -2.31 5.95 10.70
N LEU A 94 -1.74 5.67 9.52
CA LEU A 94 -0.45 6.19 9.09
C LEU A 94 -0.29 7.71 9.25
N PRO A 95 -1.19 8.58 8.74
CA PRO A 95 -1.04 10.03 8.88
C PRO A 95 -1.13 10.51 10.32
N LYS A 96 -1.87 9.79 11.19
CA LYS A 96 -1.96 10.10 12.63
C LYS A 96 -0.62 9.83 13.31
N LYS A 97 -0.03 8.65 13.08
CA LYS A 97 1.32 8.29 13.57
C LYS A 97 2.39 9.28 13.10
N ILE A 98 2.33 9.67 11.82
CA ILE A 98 3.26 10.67 11.28
C ILE A 98 3.07 12.02 11.99
N SER A 99 1.82 12.44 12.23
CA SER A 99 1.50 13.72 12.89
C SER A 99 1.96 13.79 14.35
N GLU A 100 1.97 12.66 15.06
CA GLU A 100 2.50 12.58 16.43
C GLU A 100 4.02 12.80 16.47
N ILE A 101 4.72 12.32 15.46
CA ILE A 101 6.18 12.42 15.34
C ILE A 101 6.60 13.79 14.76
N TYR A 102 5.86 14.28 13.78
CA TYR A 102 6.14 15.51 13.04
C TYR A 102 4.93 16.45 13.11
N PRO A 103 4.84 17.33 14.13
CA PRO A 103 3.66 18.21 14.33
C PRO A 103 3.36 19.20 13.19
N PHE A 104 4.31 19.40 12.26
CA PHE A 104 4.09 20.17 11.04
C PHE A 104 3.34 19.40 9.96
N PHE A 105 3.28 18.07 10.03
CA PHE A 105 2.40 17.24 9.22
C PHE A 105 1.12 16.98 10.01
N LYS A 106 0.00 17.59 9.61
CA LYS A 106 -1.25 17.51 10.37
C LYS A 106 -2.46 17.75 9.49
N LEU A 107 -3.65 17.53 10.05
CA LEU A 107 -4.91 17.86 9.40
C LEU A 107 -4.98 19.37 9.09
N THR A 108 -5.26 19.71 7.83
CA THR A 108 -5.34 21.07 7.33
C THR A 108 -6.31 21.16 6.15
N PHE A 109 -6.84 22.35 5.88
CA PHE A 109 -7.82 22.53 4.80
C PHE A 109 -7.13 22.72 3.45
N SER A 110 -7.44 21.85 2.49
CA SER A 110 -7.03 21.98 1.09
C SER A 110 -8.06 22.78 0.31
N LYS A 111 -7.71 24.00 -0.10
CA LYS A 111 -8.60 24.84 -0.93
C LYS A 111 -8.90 24.22 -2.29
N THR A 112 -7.94 23.49 -2.87
CA THR A 112 -8.08 22.84 -4.17
C THR A 112 -9.06 21.68 -4.11
N MET A 113 -9.04 20.91 -3.03
CA MET A 113 -9.93 19.74 -2.86
C MET A 113 -11.23 20.09 -2.13
N GLY A 114 -11.30 21.23 -1.45
CA GLY A 114 -12.48 21.65 -0.70
C GLY A 114 -12.69 20.88 0.61
N GLU A 115 -11.68 20.18 1.10
CA GLU A 115 -11.79 19.29 2.27
C GLU A 115 -10.55 19.37 3.19
N ASN A 116 -10.67 18.75 4.37
CA ASN A 116 -9.55 18.58 5.28
C ASN A 116 -8.71 17.37 4.89
N VAL A 117 -7.41 17.58 4.75
CA VAL A 117 -6.43 16.55 4.39
C VAL A 117 -5.27 16.59 5.39
N TYR A 118 -4.65 15.44 5.64
CA TYR A 118 -3.35 15.43 6.30
C TYR A 118 -2.28 15.91 5.33
N GLY A 119 -1.45 16.84 5.79
CA GLY A 119 -0.39 17.36 4.96
C GLY A 119 0.57 18.28 5.71
N ASN A 120 1.64 18.64 5.00
CA ASN A 120 2.69 19.50 5.52
C ASN A 120 2.22 20.96 5.63
N VAL A 121 2.39 21.58 6.80
CA VAL A 121 2.13 23.01 7.01
C VAL A 121 3.42 23.76 7.33
N CYS A 122 3.48 25.02 6.90
CA CYS A 122 4.60 25.87 7.21
C CYS A 122 4.68 26.16 8.71
N ILE A 123 5.82 25.87 9.34
CA ILE A 123 6.03 26.15 10.79
C ILE A 123 5.99 27.65 11.13
N ASN A 124 6.15 28.53 10.13
CA ASN A 124 6.21 29.98 10.33
C ASN A 124 4.86 30.68 10.13
N CYS A 125 4.04 30.21 9.20
CA CYS A 125 2.79 30.90 8.81
C CYS A 125 1.57 29.99 8.68
N GLY A 126 1.71 28.69 8.99
CA GLY A 126 0.64 27.69 8.95
C GLY A 126 0.11 27.37 7.56
N ALA A 127 0.73 27.87 6.48
CA ALA A 127 0.26 27.59 5.12
C ALA A 127 0.45 26.12 4.78
N TYR A 128 -0.59 25.46 4.30
CA TYR A 128 -0.50 24.13 3.70
C TYR A 128 0.44 24.15 2.50
N GLN A 129 1.40 23.23 2.45
CA GLN A 129 2.43 23.16 1.41
C GLN A 129 1.98 22.35 0.18
N GLY A 130 0.80 21.72 0.23
CA GLY A 130 0.22 20.99 -0.91
C GLY A 130 0.90 19.64 -1.14
N ASN A 131 0.18 18.56 -0.86
CA ASN A 131 0.68 17.19 -0.98
C ASN A 131 1.28 16.89 -2.37
N TRP A 132 0.58 17.29 -3.44
CA TRP A 132 1.10 17.16 -4.81
C TRP A 132 2.47 17.81 -5.02
N PHE A 133 2.67 19.04 -4.52
CA PHE A 133 3.91 19.79 -4.69
C PHE A 133 5.05 19.26 -3.80
N VAL A 134 4.73 18.60 -2.69
CA VAL A 134 5.74 17.92 -1.86
C VAL A 134 6.14 16.59 -2.48
N TRP A 135 5.17 15.84 -3.02
CA TRP A 135 5.43 14.60 -3.77
C TRP A 135 6.25 14.84 -5.05
N GLU A 136 5.95 15.90 -5.81
CA GLU A 136 6.73 16.23 -7.01
C GLU A 136 8.19 16.56 -6.64
N GLU A 137 8.40 17.32 -5.57
CA GLU A 137 9.74 17.65 -5.05
C GLU A 137 10.48 16.41 -4.52
N LEU A 138 9.77 15.40 -3.98
CA LEU A 138 10.39 14.13 -3.57
C LEU A 138 11.17 13.48 -4.73
N LEU A 139 10.67 13.58 -5.96
CA LEU A 139 11.35 13.00 -7.13
C LEU A 139 12.73 13.64 -7.32
N GLU A 140 12.84 14.95 -7.13
CA GLU A 140 14.14 15.66 -7.15
C GLU A 140 15.02 15.25 -5.98
N ILE A 141 14.45 15.18 -4.76
CA ILE A 141 15.15 14.75 -3.55
C ILE A 141 15.69 13.32 -3.67
N ALA A 142 15.00 12.43 -4.39
CA ALA A 142 15.47 11.07 -4.63
C ALA A 142 16.76 11.01 -5.46
N TYR A 143 16.98 11.98 -6.36
CA TYR A 143 18.24 12.13 -7.10
C TYR A 143 19.31 12.92 -6.33
N GLU A 144 18.93 13.62 -5.26
CA GLU A 144 19.83 14.38 -4.40
C GLU A 144 19.72 13.99 -2.91
N PRO A 145 20.13 12.76 -2.52
CA PRO A 145 19.95 12.28 -1.14
C PRO A 145 20.61 13.15 -0.06
N SER A 146 21.58 13.99 -0.40
CA SER A 146 22.20 14.96 0.51
C SER A 146 21.27 16.06 0.99
N LYS A 147 20.14 16.30 0.30
CA LYS A 147 19.10 17.25 0.72
C LYS A 147 18.16 16.68 1.79
N ILE A 148 18.20 15.37 2.02
CA ILE A 148 17.40 14.71 3.06
C ILE A 148 18.01 15.05 4.41
N ALA A 149 17.26 15.76 5.23
CA ALA A 149 17.68 16.17 6.57
C ALA A 149 17.50 15.04 7.60
N GLU A 150 16.45 14.23 7.45
CA GLU A 150 16.16 13.11 8.34
C GLU A 150 15.52 11.96 7.57
N LYS A 151 15.88 10.72 7.95
CA LYS A 151 15.20 9.50 7.56
C LYS A 151 14.70 8.79 8.81
N ARG A 152 13.45 8.36 8.80
CA ARG A 152 12.85 7.59 9.90
C ARG A 152 12.04 6.43 9.35
N ARG A 153 12.02 5.30 10.06
CA ARG A 153 11.17 4.16 9.71
C ARG A 153 10.03 4.04 10.70
N ILE A 154 8.86 3.68 10.18
CA ILE A 154 7.68 3.36 10.97
C ILE A 154 7.07 2.06 10.46
N SER A 155 6.64 1.21 11.38
CA SER A 155 6.02 -0.07 11.04
C SER A 155 4.52 0.10 10.82
N LEU A 156 4.00 -0.56 9.79
CA LEU A 156 2.57 -0.72 9.62
C LEU A 156 2.02 -1.78 10.57
N THR A 157 0.81 -1.54 11.05
CA THR A 157 0.00 -2.54 11.78
C THR A 157 -0.44 -3.67 10.84
N ASP A 158 -0.88 -4.77 11.43
CA ASP A 158 -1.47 -5.90 10.69
C ASP A 158 -2.66 -5.45 9.85
N GLN A 159 -3.52 -4.60 10.39
CA GLN A 159 -4.69 -4.08 9.69
C GLN A 159 -4.30 -3.26 8.45
N GLU A 160 -3.42 -2.26 8.62
CA GLU A 160 -2.95 -1.41 7.50
C GLU A 160 -2.28 -2.25 6.40
N ARG A 161 -1.52 -3.29 6.76
CA ARG A 161 -0.91 -4.17 5.75
C ARG A 161 -1.96 -4.97 5.01
N LEU A 162 -2.93 -5.56 5.71
CA LEU A 162 -3.95 -6.43 5.12
C LEU A 162 -4.94 -5.69 4.21
N GLU A 163 -5.08 -4.37 4.31
CA GLU A 163 -5.79 -3.54 3.32
C GLU A 163 -5.21 -3.66 1.90
N ARG A 164 -3.97 -4.15 1.76
CA ARG A 164 -3.32 -4.42 0.46
C ARG A 164 -3.26 -5.89 0.09
N ALA A 165 -4.01 -6.75 0.79
CA ALA A 165 -4.20 -8.13 0.35
C ALA A 165 -5.19 -8.16 -0.81
N PHE A 166 -4.85 -8.86 -1.90
CA PHE A 166 -5.71 -8.97 -3.08
C PHE A 166 -5.72 -10.40 -3.62
N PRO A 167 -6.80 -10.81 -4.31
CA PRO A 167 -6.84 -12.10 -4.98
C PRO A 167 -6.00 -12.07 -6.26
N GLU A 168 -5.05 -12.99 -6.40
CA GLU A 168 -4.25 -13.19 -7.61
C GLU A 168 -4.55 -14.55 -8.24
N GLU A 169 -4.58 -14.60 -9.58
CA GLU A 169 -4.73 -15.84 -10.33
C GLU A 169 -3.45 -16.69 -10.19
N VAL A 170 -3.57 -17.86 -9.58
CA VAL A 170 -2.45 -18.79 -9.36
C VAL A 170 -2.50 -20.01 -10.28
N LEU A 171 -3.62 -20.20 -10.99
CA LEU A 171 -3.80 -21.28 -11.96
C LEU A 171 -4.40 -20.75 -13.27
N ASN A 172 -3.52 -20.34 -14.19
CA ASN A 172 -3.95 -20.02 -15.55
C ASN A 172 -4.37 -21.32 -16.27
N LEU A 173 -5.67 -21.40 -16.61
CA LEU A 173 -6.31 -22.57 -17.25
C LEU A 173 -5.62 -22.99 -18.54
N GLU A 174 -5.02 -22.06 -19.27
CA GLU A 174 -4.32 -22.37 -20.52
C GLU A 174 -3.16 -23.33 -20.29
N LYS A 175 -2.55 -23.35 -19.09
CA LYS A 175 -1.34 -24.13 -18.77
C LYS A 175 -1.53 -25.25 -17.76
N HIS A 176 -2.55 -25.16 -16.90
CA HIS A 176 -2.73 -26.12 -15.80
C HIS A 176 -3.08 -27.55 -16.27
N HIS A 177 -3.70 -27.68 -17.45
CA HIS A 177 -4.10 -28.96 -18.03
C HIS A 177 -3.63 -29.15 -19.49
N ILE A 178 -2.55 -28.52 -19.98
CA ILE A 178 -2.05 -28.75 -21.38
C ILE A 178 -1.71 -30.22 -21.68
N SER A 179 -1.67 -31.10 -20.67
CA SER A 179 -1.67 -32.55 -20.89
C SER A 179 -3.06 -33.13 -21.29
N TYR A 180 -4.06 -32.30 -21.60
CA TYR A 180 -5.38 -32.78 -22.04
C TYR A 180 -5.34 -33.10 -23.53
N ASP A 181 -5.09 -34.37 -23.82
CA ASP A 181 -5.29 -34.98 -25.13
C ASP A 181 -6.79 -34.96 -25.47
N PRO A 182 -7.24 -34.17 -26.47
CA PRO A 182 -8.66 -33.95 -26.75
C PRO A 182 -9.38 -35.18 -27.35
N GLU A 183 -8.71 -36.31 -27.57
CA GLU A 183 -9.33 -37.50 -28.19
C GLU A 183 -10.30 -38.29 -27.30
N LYS A 184 -10.48 -37.94 -26.02
CA LYS A 184 -11.50 -38.58 -25.17
C LYS A 184 -12.72 -37.70 -24.96
N PHE A 185 -13.57 -37.66 -25.99
CA PHE A 185 -14.97 -37.29 -25.83
C PHE A 185 -15.67 -38.30 -24.91
N VAL A 186 -16.04 -37.87 -23.71
CA VAL A 186 -17.11 -38.52 -22.94
C VAL A 186 -18.38 -37.73 -23.24
N PHE A 187 -19.26 -38.30 -24.04
CA PHE A 187 -20.64 -37.84 -24.14
C PHE A 187 -21.34 -38.15 -22.82
N CYS A 188 -21.70 -37.11 -22.06
CA CYS A 188 -22.71 -37.23 -21.02
C CYS A 188 -24.08 -37.08 -21.69
N VAL A 189 -24.84 -38.18 -21.75
CA VAL A 189 -26.28 -38.20 -22.02
C VAL A 189 -27.02 -37.87 -20.73
#